data_AF-A0A485AKI2-F1
#
_entry.id   AF-A0A485AKI2-F1
#
_cell.length_a   1.000
_cell.length_b   1.000
_cell.length_c   1.000
_cell.angle_alpha   90.00
_cell.angle_beta   90.00
_cell.angle_gamma   90.00
#
_symmetry.space_group_name_H-M   'P 1'
#
loop_
_entity.id
_entity.type
_entity.pdbx_description
1 polymer ?
#
loop_
_entity_poly.entity_id
_entity_poly.type
_entity_poly.pdbx_seq_one_letter_code
_entity_poly.pdbx_strand_id
1 'polypeptide(L)'
;MAVIDQATLRRWQQQNDRTTYLFDVRSRRSTPRSPAGKPQRTGGQLVQETDHHASVRGARIVLVDDDGIRAAITASWLAQMGWETAILRGLSAANFSERGVPPARLPVAPAAEEIDASQLAALLREPGTVVLDFTTSANYVARHIPGHTG
;
A
#
# COMPACT_ATOMS: atom_id res chain seq x y z
N MET A 1 -21.26 -2.54 -12.00
CA MET A 1 -20.35 -1.51 -11.44
C MET A 1 -21.19 -0.39 -10.85
N ALA A 2 -21.05 -0.13 -9.55
CA ALA A 2 -21.80 0.92 -8.87
C ALA A 2 -21.06 2.27 -8.94
N VAL A 3 -21.79 3.39 -8.81
CA VAL A 3 -21.23 4.71 -8.58
C VAL A 3 -21.62 5.14 -7.17
N ILE A 4 -20.65 5.56 -6.37
CA ILE A 4 -20.85 5.89 -4.95
C ILE A 4 -20.30 7.28 -4.62
N ASP A 5 -20.82 7.86 -3.54
CA ASP A 5 -20.34 9.10 -2.96
C ASP A 5 -19.44 8.85 -1.73
N GLN A 6 -18.90 9.94 -1.18
CA GLN A 6 -18.03 9.86 0.00
C GLN A 6 -18.77 9.34 1.25
N ALA A 7 -20.06 9.64 1.40
CA ALA A 7 -20.86 9.18 2.52
C ALA A 7 -21.03 7.65 2.49
N THR A 8 -21.29 7.09 1.31
CA THR A 8 -21.39 5.64 1.08
C THR A 8 -20.05 4.96 1.31
N LEU A 9 -18.95 5.53 0.81
CA LEU A 9 -17.61 5.01 1.07
C LEU A 9 -17.31 4.92 2.58
N ARG A 10 -17.59 5.99 3.35
CA ARG A 10 -17.39 6.00 4.80
C ARG A 10 -18.19 4.89 5.49
N ARG A 11 -19.44 4.69 5.06
CA ARG A 11 -20.29 3.62 5.58
C ARG A 11 -19.69 2.24 5.31
N TRP A 12 -19.19 2.00 4.11
CA TRP A 12 -18.54 0.73 3.76
C TRP A 12 -17.24 0.50 4.51
N GLN A 13 -16.47 1.55 4.80
CA GLN A 13 -15.24 1.45 5.61
C GLN A 13 -15.50 1.13 7.08
N GLN A 14 -16.73 1.31 7.57
CA GLN A 14 -17.16 0.97 8.93
C GLN A 14 -17.77 -0.44 9.03
N GLN A 15 -17.95 -1.13 7.90
CA GLN A 15 -18.49 -2.50 7.88
C GLN A 15 -17.37 -3.50 8.17
N ASN A 16 -17.40 -4.12 9.35
CA ASN A 16 -16.38 -5.08 9.78
C ASN A 16 -16.55 -6.48 9.18
N ASP A 17 -17.71 -6.75 8.57
CA ASP A 17 -18.06 -8.00 7.90
C ASP A 17 -17.60 -8.04 6.42
N ARG A 18 -17.12 -6.90 5.89
CA ARG A 18 -16.72 -6.77 4.48
C ARG A 18 -15.46 -5.92 4.32
N THR A 19 -14.47 -6.43 3.61
CA THR A 19 -13.28 -5.65 3.24
C THR A 19 -13.59 -4.69 2.10
N THR A 20 -13.20 -3.43 2.25
CA THR A 20 -13.31 -2.40 1.20
C THR A 20 -11.95 -1.80 0.89
N TYR A 21 -11.45 -2.01 -0.33
CA TYR A 21 -10.24 -1.38 -0.86
C TYR A 21 -10.59 -0.09 -1.60
N LEU A 22 -9.72 0.91 -1.49
CA LEU A 22 -9.82 2.18 -2.22
C LEU A 22 -8.51 2.43 -2.96
N PHE A 23 -8.56 2.49 -4.29
CA PHE A 23 -7.41 2.75 -5.15
C PHE A 23 -7.60 4.00 -5.99
N ASP A 24 -6.56 4.84 -6.00
CA ASP A 24 -6.42 5.96 -6.92
C ASP A 24 -5.70 5.49 -8.19
N VAL A 25 -6.44 5.47 -9.30
CA VAL A 25 -5.97 4.88 -10.58
C VAL A 25 -5.31 5.88 -11.52
N ARG A 26 -5.09 7.11 -11.04
CA ARG A 26 -4.39 8.14 -11.81
C ARG A 26 -2.90 7.77 -11.96
N SER A 27 -2.29 8.25 -13.05
CA SER A 27 -0.87 8.02 -13.30
C SER A 27 0.00 8.71 -12.24
N ARG A 28 1.14 8.11 -11.85
CA ARG A 28 2.11 8.67 -10.89
C ARG A 28 2.61 10.07 -11.28
N ARG A 29 2.53 10.43 -12.58
CA ARG A 29 2.92 11.75 -13.09
C ARG A 29 1.90 12.85 -12.78
N SER A 30 0.67 12.49 -12.40
CA SER A 30 -0.44 13.44 -12.31
C SER A 30 -0.45 14.27 -11.02
N THR A 31 -0.21 13.67 -9.84
CA THR A 31 -0.08 14.43 -8.56
C THR A 31 0.43 13.51 -7.44
N PRO A 32 1.34 13.95 -6.53
CA PRO A 32 1.69 13.19 -5.31
C PRO A 32 0.60 13.21 -4.22
N ARG A 33 -0.59 13.74 -4.54
CA ARG A 33 -1.71 13.91 -3.60
C ARG A 33 -2.77 12.84 -3.88
N SER A 34 -3.15 12.07 -2.87
CA SER A 34 -4.18 11.04 -2.96
C SER A 34 -5.30 11.29 -1.95
N PRO A 35 -6.51 10.78 -2.21
CA PRO A 35 -7.60 10.89 -1.24
C PRO A 35 -7.37 9.91 -0.09
N ALA A 36 -7.44 10.40 1.15
CA ALA A 36 -7.24 9.62 2.37
C ALA A 36 -5.92 8.80 2.38
N GLY A 37 -4.88 9.37 1.76
CA GLY A 37 -3.53 8.83 1.74
C GLY A 37 -3.42 7.51 0.98
N LYS A 38 -4.42 7.06 0.20
CA LYS A 38 -4.34 5.72 -0.39
C LYS A 38 -3.21 5.59 -1.43
N PRO A 39 -2.55 4.42 -1.51
CA PRO A 39 -1.49 4.20 -2.47
C PRO A 39 -2.02 4.32 -3.91
N GLN A 40 -1.34 5.13 -4.71
CA GLN A 40 -1.64 5.28 -6.14
C GLN A 40 -1.11 4.06 -6.90
N ARG A 41 -1.94 3.52 -7.80
CA ARG A 41 -1.60 2.43 -8.72
C ARG A 41 -2.24 2.71 -10.06
N THR A 42 -1.47 2.76 -11.14
CA THR A 42 -2.06 2.97 -12.46
C THR A 42 -3.05 1.86 -12.76
N GLY A 43 -4.16 2.18 -13.44
CA GLY A 43 -5.23 1.20 -13.69
C GLY A 43 -4.75 -0.11 -14.30
N GLY A 44 -3.83 -0.05 -15.27
CA GLY A 44 -3.23 -1.24 -15.89
C GLY A 44 -2.41 -2.09 -14.91
N GLN A 45 -1.62 -1.46 -14.04
CA GLN A 45 -0.85 -2.18 -13.03
C GLN A 45 -1.79 -2.84 -11.99
N LEU A 46 -2.83 -2.11 -11.57
CA LEU A 46 -3.80 -2.65 -10.61
C LEU A 46 -4.48 -3.91 -11.15
N VAL A 47 -4.88 -3.92 -12.43
CA VAL A 47 -5.49 -5.11 -13.07
C VAL A 47 -4.51 -6.29 -13.09
N GLN A 48 -3.26 -6.05 -13.45
CA GLN A 48 -2.23 -7.11 -13.55
C GLN A 48 -1.82 -7.68 -12.19
N GLU A 49 -1.75 -6.84 -11.15
CA GLU A 49 -1.24 -7.19 -9.82
C GLU A 49 -2.37 -7.18 -8.76
N THR A 50 -3.61 -7.44 -9.17
CA THR A 50 -4.78 -7.29 -8.29
C THR A 50 -4.61 -8.07 -7.00
N ASP A 51 -4.12 -9.30 -7.06
CA ASP A 51 -4.00 -10.22 -5.92
C ASP A 51 -2.98 -9.74 -4.87
N HIS A 52 -1.94 -9.02 -5.32
CA HIS A 52 -0.94 -8.40 -4.46
C HIS A 52 -1.47 -7.15 -3.72
N HIS A 53 -2.59 -6.59 -4.19
CA HIS A 53 -3.14 -5.34 -3.66
C HIS A 53 -4.50 -5.50 -2.99
N ALA A 54 -5.29 -6.46 -3.46
CA ALA A 54 -6.59 -6.87 -2.96
C ALA A 54 -6.56 -8.39 -2.75
N SER A 55 -5.97 -8.85 -1.66
CA SER A 55 -5.77 -10.28 -1.41
C SER A 55 -7.01 -11.00 -0.87
N VAL A 56 -8.04 -10.26 -0.45
CA VAL A 56 -9.30 -10.83 0.08
C VAL A 56 -10.31 -11.02 -1.05
N ARG A 57 -10.53 -12.25 -1.50
CA ARG A 57 -11.62 -12.56 -2.45
C ARG A 57 -12.98 -12.18 -1.87
N GLY A 58 -13.84 -11.60 -2.71
CA GLY A 58 -15.15 -11.08 -2.31
C GLY A 58 -15.10 -9.69 -1.64
N ALA A 59 -13.93 -9.07 -1.55
CA ALA A 59 -13.83 -7.67 -1.13
C ALA A 59 -14.43 -6.72 -2.19
N ARG A 60 -14.79 -5.51 -1.74
CA ARG A 60 -15.19 -4.41 -2.61
C ARG A 60 -13.97 -3.63 -3.04
N ILE A 61 -13.88 -3.31 -4.33
CA ILE A 61 -12.85 -2.43 -4.87
C ILE A 61 -13.50 -1.11 -5.29
N VAL A 62 -13.13 -0.04 -4.61
CA VAL A 62 -13.53 1.33 -4.93
C VAL A 62 -12.40 2.01 -5.69
N LEU A 63 -12.73 2.60 -6.83
CA LEU A 63 -11.78 3.25 -7.73
C LEU A 63 -12.07 4.73 -7.83
N VAL A 64 -11.02 5.54 -7.86
CA VAL A 64 -11.09 6.99 -8.00
C VAL A 64 -10.15 7.48 -9.09
N ASP A 65 -10.65 8.44 -9.86
CA ASP A 65 -9.89 9.26 -10.80
C ASP A 65 -10.41 10.70 -10.78
N ASP A 66 -9.88 11.52 -11.68
CA ASP A 66 -10.18 12.94 -11.89
C ASP A 66 -11.04 13.20 -13.12
N ASP A 67 -11.07 12.29 -14.10
CA ASP A 67 -11.84 12.44 -15.35
C ASP A 67 -13.02 11.45 -15.49
N GLY A 68 -13.18 10.50 -14.57
CA GLY A 68 -14.23 9.48 -14.61
C GLY A 68 -14.03 8.38 -15.65
N ILE A 69 -12.96 8.43 -16.45
CA ILE A 69 -12.70 7.49 -17.54
C ILE A 69 -11.80 6.36 -17.04
N ARG A 70 -10.68 6.69 -16.39
CA ARG A 70 -9.70 5.68 -15.93
C ARG A 70 -10.29 4.74 -14.89
N ALA A 71 -11.04 5.27 -13.93
CA ALA A 71 -11.74 4.49 -12.91
C ALA A 71 -12.77 3.57 -13.55
N ALA A 72 -13.52 4.05 -14.56
CA ALA A 72 -14.51 3.24 -15.26
C ALA A 72 -13.88 2.09 -16.06
N ILE A 73 -12.80 2.36 -16.80
CA ILE A 73 -12.07 1.33 -17.55
C ILE A 73 -11.47 0.29 -16.60
N THR A 74 -10.82 0.73 -15.52
CA THR A 74 -10.20 -0.19 -14.56
C THR A 74 -11.26 -1.05 -13.86
N ALA A 75 -12.39 -0.44 -13.50
CA ALA A 75 -13.50 -1.14 -12.85
C ALA A 75 -14.13 -2.20 -13.75
N SER A 76 -14.22 -1.98 -15.06
CA SER A 76 -14.79 -2.96 -15.98
C SER A 76 -13.89 -4.18 -16.15
N TRP A 77 -12.57 -4.00 -16.18
CA TRP A 77 -11.62 -5.11 -16.19
C TRP A 77 -11.66 -5.92 -14.89
N LEU A 78 -11.64 -5.25 -13.75
CA LEU A 78 -11.73 -5.92 -12.44
C LEU A 78 -13.07 -6.65 -12.28
N ALA A 79 -14.18 -6.08 -12.77
CA ALA A 79 -15.47 -6.76 -12.77
C ALA A 79 -15.48 -8.03 -13.64
N GLN A 80 -14.81 -8.01 -14.80
CA GLN A 80 -14.64 -9.21 -15.65
C GLN A 80 -13.80 -10.29 -14.96
N MET A 81 -12.90 -9.91 -14.06
CA MET A 81 -12.14 -10.82 -13.20
C MET A 81 -12.93 -11.30 -11.96
N GLY A 82 -14.20 -10.93 -11.83
CA GLY A 82 -15.09 -11.36 -10.74
C GLY A 82 -15.05 -10.49 -9.49
N TRP A 83 -14.47 -9.28 -9.54
CA TRP A 83 -14.45 -8.36 -8.40
C TRP A 83 -15.73 -7.51 -8.30
N GLU A 84 -16.17 -7.22 -7.07
CA GLU A 84 -17.22 -6.24 -6.82
C GLU A 84 -16.62 -4.82 -6.89
N THR A 85 -16.95 -4.07 -7.95
CA THR A 85 -16.35 -2.75 -8.22
C THR A 85 -17.32 -1.59 -8.09
N ALA A 86 -16.81 -0.49 -7.55
CA ALA A 86 -17.51 0.80 -7.47
C ALA A 86 -16.59 1.96 -7.86
N ILE A 87 -17.16 3.00 -8.47
CA ILE A 87 -16.47 4.27 -8.77
C ILE A 87 -16.87 5.30 -7.74
N LEU A 88 -15.89 5.92 -7.09
CA LEU A 88 -16.11 7.06 -6.20
C LEU A 88 -16.23 8.36 -7.01
N ARG A 89 -17.34 9.06 -6.85
CA ARG A 89 -17.59 10.39 -7.44
C ARG A 89 -17.87 11.44 -6.38
N GLY A 90 -17.90 12.70 -6.81
CA GLY A 90 -18.17 13.85 -5.93
C GLY A 90 -16.98 14.28 -5.08
N LEU A 91 -15.75 13.91 -5.47
CA LEU A 91 -14.55 14.43 -4.84
C LEU A 91 -14.19 15.80 -5.41
N SER A 92 -13.82 16.70 -4.51
CA SER A 92 -13.23 17.99 -4.82
C SER A 92 -11.71 17.94 -4.69
N ALA A 93 -11.01 18.95 -5.22
CA ALA A 93 -9.57 19.10 -5.06
C ALA A 93 -9.12 19.12 -3.57
N ALA A 94 -10.00 19.53 -2.65
CA ALA A 94 -9.74 19.50 -1.21
C ALA A 94 -9.63 18.08 -0.65
N ASN A 95 -10.30 17.10 -1.27
CA ASN A 95 -10.25 15.71 -0.85
C ASN A 95 -8.94 15.01 -1.21
N PHE A 96 -8.21 15.54 -2.19
CA PHE A 96 -6.86 15.09 -2.54
C PHE A 96 -5.83 15.91 -1.79
N SER A 97 -5.89 16.05 -0.46
CA SER A 97 -4.97 16.91 0.30
C SER A 97 -3.79 16.17 0.94
N GLU A 98 -3.92 14.86 1.14
CA GLU A 98 -2.88 14.04 1.78
C GLU A 98 -1.75 13.72 0.79
N ARG A 99 -0.52 13.76 1.30
CA ARG A 99 0.72 13.45 0.57
C ARG A 99 1.44 12.30 1.25
N GLY A 100 2.01 11.40 0.47
CA GLY A 100 2.82 10.29 0.96
C GLY A 100 2.05 8.98 1.14
N VAL A 101 2.80 7.91 1.42
CA VAL A 101 2.24 6.59 1.76
C VAL A 101 1.85 6.63 3.24
N PRO A 102 0.62 6.25 3.63
CA PRO A 102 0.22 6.20 5.03
C PRO A 102 1.16 5.26 5.77
N PRO A 103 1.50 5.55 7.03
CA PRO A 103 2.26 4.60 7.83
C PRO A 103 1.54 3.25 7.82
N ALA A 104 2.31 2.18 7.58
CA ALA A 104 1.77 0.84 7.67
C ALA A 104 1.19 0.64 9.08
N ARG A 105 -0.01 0.06 9.17
CA ARG A 105 -0.52 -0.41 10.45
C ARG A 105 0.25 -1.66 10.82
N LEU A 106 1.31 -1.49 11.60
CA LEU A 106 2.14 -2.57 12.11
C LEU A 106 1.59 -3.03 13.45
N PRO A 107 1.67 -4.34 13.77
CA PRO A 107 1.46 -4.81 15.14
C PRO A 107 2.52 -4.18 16.06
N VAL A 108 2.23 -4.15 17.36
CA VAL A 108 3.24 -3.77 18.36
C VAL A 108 4.40 -4.75 18.26
N ALA A 109 5.61 -4.23 18.06
CA ALA A 109 6.81 -5.06 18.00
C ALA A 109 7.06 -5.72 19.38
N PRO A 110 7.54 -6.97 19.42
CA PRO A 110 7.97 -7.58 20.67
C PRO A 110 9.13 -6.78 21.27
N ALA A 111 9.25 -6.77 22.60
CA ALA A 111 10.40 -6.18 23.26
C ALA A 111 11.68 -6.95 22.87
N ALA A 112 12.69 -6.22 22.43
CA ALA A 112 14.01 -6.74 22.10
C ALA A 112 15.07 -5.91 22.84
N GLU A 113 16.20 -6.55 23.15
CA GLU A 113 17.36 -5.82 23.65
C GLU A 113 18.00 -5.07 22.47
N GLU A 114 18.11 -3.75 22.60
CA GLU A 114 18.76 -2.91 21.60
C GLU A 114 20.23 -2.71 21.97
N ILE A 115 21.09 -2.78 20.96
CA ILE A 115 22.51 -2.44 21.09
C ILE A 115 22.85 -1.31 20.14
N ASP A 116 23.69 -0.39 20.59
CA ASP A 116 24.16 0.72 19.78
C ASP A 116 25.25 0.26 18.79
N ALA A 117 25.47 1.06 17.74
CA ALA A 117 26.49 0.76 16.73
C ALA A 117 27.91 0.61 17.33
N SER A 118 28.24 1.37 18.37
CA SER A 118 29.54 1.27 19.06
C SER A 118 29.68 -0.02 19.86
N GLN A 119 28.60 -0.49 20.48
CA GLN A 119 28.56 -1.75 21.23
C GLN A 119 28.67 -2.93 20.26
N LEU A 120 27.93 -2.91 19.15
CA LEU A 120 28.06 -3.92 18.11
C LEU A 120 29.49 -3.97 17.53
N ALA A 121 30.10 -2.81 17.27
CA ALA A 121 31.49 -2.75 16.80
C ALA A 121 32.50 -3.32 17.83
N ALA A 122 32.19 -3.26 19.12
CA ALA A 122 32.98 -3.93 20.14
C ALA A 122 32.78 -5.45 20.12
N LEU A 123 31.54 -5.92 20.00
CA LEU A 123 31.20 -7.34 19.94
C LEU A 123 31.75 -8.04 18.70
N LEU A 124 31.84 -7.35 17.57
CA LEU A 124 32.40 -7.86 16.32
C LEU A 124 33.93 -8.00 16.32
N ARG A 125 34.63 -7.43 17.32
CA ARG A 125 36.08 -7.64 17.48
C ARG A 125 36.40 -9.00 18.08
N GLU A 126 35.44 -9.64 18.73
CA GLU A 126 35.57 -10.96 19.34
C GLU A 126 34.81 -12.00 18.49
N PRO A 127 35.33 -13.23 18.35
CA PRO A 127 34.61 -14.31 17.68
C PRO A 127 33.38 -14.73 18.49
N GLY A 128 32.26 -15.02 17.81
CA GLY A 128 31.03 -15.54 18.43
C GLY A 128 29.78 -14.68 18.19
N THR A 129 29.95 -13.45 17.67
CA THR A 129 28.83 -12.58 17.30
C THR A 129 28.46 -12.77 15.83
N VAL A 130 27.18 -12.99 15.53
CA VAL A 130 26.66 -13.06 14.16
C VAL A 130 25.67 -11.92 13.94
N VAL A 131 25.82 -11.21 12.83
CA VAL A 131 24.88 -10.17 12.40
C VAL A 131 24.02 -10.74 11.27
N LEU A 132 22.71 -10.60 11.38
CA LEU A 132 21.74 -10.99 10.35
C LEU A 132 21.06 -9.72 9.84
N ASP A 133 21.11 -9.50 8.53
CA ASP A 133 20.49 -8.33 7.88
C ASP A 133 19.20 -8.75 7.17
N PHE A 134 18.06 -8.24 7.66
CA PHE A 134 16.72 -8.55 7.15
C PHE A 134 16.23 -7.56 6.08
N THR A 135 17.12 -6.74 5.51
CA THR A 135 16.80 -5.91 4.35
C THR A 135 16.61 -6.75 3.07
N THR A 136 16.21 -6.13 1.97
CA THR A 136 16.12 -6.85 0.69
C THR A 136 17.51 -7.23 0.19
N SER A 137 17.64 -8.36 -0.51
CA SER A 137 18.93 -8.80 -1.08
C SER A 137 19.60 -7.72 -1.95
N ALA A 138 18.82 -6.94 -2.70
CA ALA A 138 19.32 -5.82 -3.49
C ALA A 138 19.97 -4.72 -2.62
N ASN A 139 19.37 -4.40 -1.47
CA ASN A 139 19.92 -3.41 -0.53
C ASN A 139 21.18 -3.95 0.16
N TYR A 140 21.15 -5.22 0.58
CA TYR A 140 22.28 -5.90 1.21
C TYR A 140 23.51 -5.91 0.29
N VAL A 141 23.33 -6.24 -0.99
CA VAL A 141 24.42 -6.21 -1.98
C VAL A 141 24.92 -4.78 -2.18
N ALA A 142 24.03 -3.78 -2.17
CA ALA A 142 24.41 -2.40 -2.35
C ALA A 142 25.30 -1.90 -1.20
N ARG A 143 24.93 -2.16 0.06
CA ARG A 143 25.69 -1.80 1.27
C ARG A 143 25.27 -2.66 2.46
N HIS A 144 26.24 -3.03 3.30
CA HIS A 144 25.96 -3.79 4.50
C HIS A 144 27.06 -3.69 5.57
N ILE A 145 26.76 -4.14 6.80
CA ILE A 145 27.71 -4.19 7.92
C ILE A 145 28.72 -5.33 7.68
N PRO A 146 30.05 -5.09 7.78
CA PRO A 146 31.05 -6.14 7.60
C PRO A 146 30.88 -7.32 8.59
N GLY A 147 30.96 -8.56 8.11
CA GLY A 147 30.99 -9.77 8.95
C GLY A 147 29.66 -10.52 9.14
N HIS A 148 28.63 -10.23 8.36
CA HIS A 148 27.34 -10.93 8.40
C HIS A 148 27.27 -12.15 7.46
N THR A 149 26.22 -12.94 7.60
CA THR A 149 25.82 -13.98 6.64
C THR A 149 24.38 -13.70 6.22
N GLY A 150 24.09 -13.81 4.91
CA GLY A 150 22.78 -13.52 4.32
C GLY A 150 21.78 -14.66 4.43
#